data_AF-A0A1S4EQP3-F1
#
_entry.id   AF-A0A1S4EQP3-F1
#
_cell.length_a   1.000
_cell.length_b   1.000
_cell.length_c   1.000
_cell.angle_alpha   90.00
_cell.angle_beta   90.00
_cell.angle_gamma   90.00
#
_symmetry.space_group_name_H-M   'P 1'
#
loop_
_entity.id
_entity.type
_entity.pdbx_description
1 polymer ?
#
loop_
_entity_poly.entity_id
_entity_poly.type
_entity_poly.pdbx_seq_one_letter_code
_entity_poly.pdbx_strand_id
1 'polypeptide(L)'
;MGLKEYGWTDVPIVAMETEGAHCFNLSMHANKKIVLNQISSIAVTLGAASVCDELMRLKDDFKIIFLHLSLISFQIVGNNFNEAAQAALREVDEPRVSFIHAYDHPDIWEGHTSLVQELVYSSPKPSCIITAVGGGGLLTGILMGLKEYGNKLRPESEERRI
;
A
#
# COMPACT_ATOMS: atom_id res chain seq x y z
N MET A 1 -13.26 0.53 -10.35
CA MET A 1 -11.86 0.08 -10.47
C MET A 1 -11.53 -0.93 -9.41
N GLY A 2 -10.98 -2.05 -9.87
CA GLY A 2 -10.59 -3.20 -9.06
C GLY A 2 -11.79 -3.95 -8.51
N LEU A 3 -11.93 -4.00 -7.18
CA LEU A 3 -12.91 -4.83 -6.48
C LEU A 3 -14.36 -4.61 -6.95
N LYS A 4 -14.77 -3.37 -7.20
CA LYS A 4 -16.15 -3.04 -7.63
C LYS A 4 -16.46 -3.55 -9.05
N GLU A 5 -15.47 -3.58 -9.95
CA GLU A 5 -15.64 -4.08 -11.33
C GLU A 5 -15.77 -5.61 -11.39
N TYR A 6 -15.18 -6.30 -10.42
CA TYR A 6 -15.29 -7.76 -10.28
C TYR A 6 -16.38 -8.20 -9.27
N GLY A 7 -17.18 -7.27 -8.75
CA GLY A 7 -18.29 -7.56 -7.84
C GLY A 7 -17.89 -7.96 -6.43
N TRP A 8 -16.68 -7.65 -5.99
CA TRP A 8 -16.09 -8.06 -4.70
C TRP A 8 -16.29 -7.02 -3.58
N THR A 9 -17.42 -6.31 -3.58
CA THR A 9 -17.71 -5.30 -2.54
C THR A 9 -17.99 -5.91 -1.16
N ASP A 10 -18.30 -7.21 -1.13
CA ASP A 10 -18.55 -8.01 0.07
C ASP A 10 -17.27 -8.54 0.74
N VAL A 11 -16.14 -8.53 0.02
CA VAL A 11 -14.83 -8.92 0.55
C VAL A 11 -14.43 -7.95 1.67
N PRO A 12 -14.16 -8.42 2.89
CA PRO A 12 -13.79 -7.54 3.99
C PRO A 12 -12.42 -6.91 3.75
N ILE A 13 -12.38 -5.58 3.77
CA ILE A 13 -11.14 -4.80 3.77
C ILE A 13 -10.73 -4.61 5.22
N VAL A 14 -9.56 -5.11 5.58
CA VAL A 14 -9.00 -4.93 6.92
C VAL A 14 -8.13 -3.68 6.91
N ALA A 15 -8.62 -2.61 7.56
CA ALA A 15 -7.87 -1.39 7.75
C ALA A 15 -7.08 -1.48 9.07
N MET A 16 -5.76 -1.31 8.98
CA MET A 16 -4.86 -1.32 10.13
C MET A 16 -4.27 0.07 10.32
N GLU A 17 -4.55 0.69 11.46
CA GLU A 17 -4.00 1.98 11.84
C GLU A 17 -3.30 1.87 13.19
N THR A 18 -2.30 2.70 13.43
CA THR A 18 -1.59 2.75 14.71
C THR A 18 -2.30 3.67 15.71
N GLU A 19 -2.33 3.31 17.00
CA GLU A 19 -2.85 4.17 18.06
C GLU A 19 -2.05 5.49 18.07
N GLY A 20 -2.74 6.62 18.21
CA GLY A 20 -2.17 7.95 17.99
C GLY A 20 -2.01 8.40 16.53
N ALA A 21 -2.30 7.55 15.53
CA ALA A 21 -2.36 7.89 14.10
C ALA A 21 -3.62 7.34 13.40
N HIS A 22 -4.67 7.03 14.15
CA HIS A 22 -5.87 6.29 13.71
C HIS A 22 -7.04 7.21 13.33
N CYS A 23 -6.75 8.21 12.49
CA CYS A 23 -7.74 9.22 12.10
C CYS A 23 -8.90 8.64 11.28
N PHE A 24 -8.69 7.55 10.53
CA PHE A 24 -9.75 6.91 9.77
C PHE A 24 -10.74 6.18 10.68
N ASN A 25 -10.24 5.39 11.63
CA ASN A 25 -11.04 4.70 12.63
C ASN A 25 -11.92 5.68 13.40
N LEU A 26 -11.34 6.80 13.87
CA LEU A 26 -12.12 7.85 14.54
C LEU A 26 -13.14 8.49 13.60
N SER A 27 -12.78 8.73 12.33
CA SER A 27 -13.69 9.32 11.34
C SER A 27 -14.88 8.41 11.03
N MET A 28 -14.65 7.10 10.96
CA MET A 28 -15.69 6.09 10.75
C MET A 28 -16.67 6.04 11.92
N HIS A 29 -16.16 5.93 13.16
CA HIS A 29 -16.99 5.88 14.36
C HIS A 29 -17.77 7.18 14.60
N ALA A 30 -17.21 8.33 14.21
CA ALA A 30 -17.87 9.62 14.32
C ALA A 30 -18.78 9.96 13.11
N ASN A 31 -18.78 9.13 12.06
CA ASN A 31 -19.40 9.37 10.76
C ASN A 31 -19.13 10.78 10.18
N LYS A 32 -17.92 11.29 10.42
CA LYS A 32 -17.45 12.59 9.92
C LYS A 32 -15.93 12.59 9.87
N LYS A 33 -15.34 13.39 8.99
CA LYS A 33 -13.89 13.53 8.92
C LYS A 33 -13.33 14.10 10.22
N ILE A 34 -12.40 13.37 10.84
CA ILE A 34 -11.67 13.78 12.04
C ILE A 34 -10.24 14.13 11.64
N VAL A 35 -9.80 15.29 12.12
CA VAL A 35 -8.41 15.72 12.05
C VAL A 35 -7.81 15.58 13.46
N LEU A 36 -6.74 14.82 13.58
CA LEU A 36 -5.96 14.69 14.80
C LEU A 36 -5.19 15.99 15.06
N ASN A 37 -5.25 16.50 16.29
CA ASN A 37 -4.48 17.68 16.69
C ASN A 37 -2.96 17.41 16.69
N GLN A 38 -2.56 16.15 16.88
CA GLN A 38 -1.17 15.69 16.84
C GLN A 38 -1.12 14.20 16.51
N ILE A 39 -0.05 13.76 15.84
CA ILE A 39 0.28 12.35 15.72
C ILE A 39 1.07 11.95 16.97
N SER A 40 0.48 11.11 17.82
CA SER A 40 1.10 10.61 19.04
C SER A 40 1.55 9.15 18.92
N SER A 41 1.50 8.58 17.72
CA SER A 41 1.99 7.23 17.47
C SER A 41 3.51 7.18 17.53
N ILE A 42 4.03 5.96 17.71
CA ILE A 42 5.46 5.67 17.65
C ILE A 42 6.07 6.09 16.30
N ALA A 43 5.33 5.92 15.20
CA ALA A 43 5.79 6.20 13.83
C ALA A 43 5.26 7.56 13.33
N VAL A 44 5.76 8.64 13.94
CA VAL A 44 5.27 10.02 13.69
C VAL A 44 5.40 10.45 12.23
N THR A 45 6.46 10.02 11.53
CA THR A 45 6.77 10.46 10.15
C THR A 45 5.87 9.85 9.07
N LEU A 46 5.15 8.76 9.38
CA LEU A 46 4.19 8.12 8.46
C LEU A 46 2.72 8.40 8.82
N GLY A 47 2.47 9.06 9.95
CA GLY A 47 1.11 9.37 10.39
C GLY A 47 0.48 10.50 9.58
N ALA A 48 -0.71 10.28 9.02
CA ALA A 48 -1.54 11.35 8.47
C ALA A 48 -2.49 11.87 9.56
N ALA A 49 -2.53 13.18 9.77
CA ALA A 49 -3.44 13.78 10.74
C ALA A 49 -4.91 13.65 10.34
N SER A 50 -5.19 13.35 9.07
CA SER A 50 -6.53 13.16 8.54
C SER A 50 -6.49 12.29 7.28
N VAL A 51 -7.57 11.55 7.05
CA VAL A 51 -7.82 10.85 5.78
C VAL A 51 -8.21 11.80 4.65
N CYS A 52 -8.13 11.33 3.40
CA CYS A 52 -8.64 12.07 2.23
C CYS A 52 -10.18 12.02 2.14
N ASP A 53 -10.78 13.02 1.49
CA ASP A 53 -12.25 13.13 1.40
C ASP A 53 -12.89 12.00 0.59
N GLU A 54 -12.17 11.49 -0.42
CA GLU A 54 -12.67 10.41 -1.26
C GLU A 54 -12.81 9.08 -0.50
N LEU A 55 -11.89 8.80 0.43
CA LEU A 55 -12.02 7.64 1.32
C LEU A 55 -13.31 7.71 2.16
N MET A 56 -13.67 8.92 2.63
CA MET A 56 -14.90 9.14 3.39
C MET A 56 -16.18 9.00 2.54
N ARG A 57 -16.08 9.09 1.21
CA ARG A 57 -17.20 8.83 0.29
C ARG A 57 -17.34 7.35 -0.04
N LEU A 58 -16.20 6.68 -0.27
CA LEU A 58 -16.17 5.28 -0.68
C LEU A 58 -16.42 4.30 0.47
N LYS A 59 -16.18 4.70 1.73
CA LYS A 59 -16.28 3.81 2.90
C LYS A 59 -17.60 3.04 3.02
N ASP A 60 -18.71 3.59 2.56
CA ASP A 60 -20.04 2.97 2.69
C ASP A 60 -20.31 1.93 1.58
N ASP A 61 -19.50 1.92 0.51
CA ASP A 61 -19.58 0.95 -0.59
C ASP A 61 -18.89 -0.38 -0.26
N PHE A 62 -18.08 -0.44 0.80
CA PHE A 62 -17.23 -1.59 1.12
C PHE A 62 -17.35 -2.03 2.59
N LYS A 63 -17.24 -3.34 2.83
CA LYS A 63 -17.16 -3.88 4.18
C LYS A 63 -15.77 -3.62 4.77
N ILE A 64 -15.64 -2.63 5.64
CA ILE A 64 -14.37 -2.29 6.32
C ILE A 64 -14.37 -2.84 7.74
N ILE A 65 -13.30 -3.53 8.11
CA ILE A 65 -13.04 -4.04 9.47
C ILE A 65 -11.78 -3.37 10.00
N PHE A 66 -11.86 -2.79 11.19
CA PHE A 66 -10.70 -2.25 11.89
C PHE A 66 -10.06 -3.35 12.75
N LEU A 67 -8.78 -3.63 12.50
CA LEU A 67 -8.00 -4.45 13.42
C LEU A 67 -7.58 -3.59 14.61
N HIS A 68 -8.07 -3.93 15.79
CA HIS A 68 -7.61 -3.29 17.01
C HIS A 68 -6.21 -3.81 17.36
N LEU A 69 -5.26 -2.88 17.50
CA LEU A 69 -3.85 -3.15 17.78
C LEU A 69 -3.57 -3.85 19.11
N SER A 70 -4.57 -4.09 19.95
CA SER A 70 -4.40 -4.86 21.19
C SER A 70 -3.84 -6.27 20.97
N LEU A 71 -3.84 -6.76 19.72
CA LEU A 71 -3.24 -8.03 19.30
C LEU A 71 -1.86 -7.90 18.65
N ILE A 72 -1.34 -6.68 18.48
CA ILE A 72 -0.08 -6.38 17.78
C ILE A 72 0.85 -5.63 18.73
N SER A 73 2.00 -6.23 19.05
CA SER A 73 3.05 -5.57 19.82
C SER A 73 3.97 -4.76 18.90
N PHE A 74 4.26 -3.51 19.28
CA PHE A 74 5.26 -2.68 18.61
C PHE A 74 6.53 -2.58 19.45
N GLN A 75 7.69 -2.70 18.81
CA GLN A 75 8.98 -2.42 19.43
C GLN A 75 9.77 -1.47 18.53
N ILE A 76 10.32 -0.40 19.12
CA ILE A 76 11.27 0.48 18.43
C ILE A 76 12.66 0.00 18.81
N VAL A 77 13.42 -0.45 17.81
CA VAL A 77 14.80 -0.88 18.01
C VAL A 77 15.70 -0.20 17.00
N GLY A 78 16.79 0.38 17.50
CA GLY A 78 17.76 1.10 16.68
C GLY A 78 17.32 2.49 16.22
N ASN A 79 18.17 3.11 15.42
CA ASN A 79 17.99 4.48 14.91
C ASN A 79 17.70 4.54 13.40
N ASN A 80 17.73 3.39 12.72
CA ASN A 80 17.51 3.28 11.28
C ASN A 80 16.90 1.91 10.93
N PHE A 81 16.47 1.77 9.66
CA PHE A 81 15.83 0.55 9.17
C PHE A 81 16.72 -0.69 9.32
N ASN A 82 18.03 -0.60 9.06
CA ASN A 82 18.92 -1.76 9.14
C ASN A 82 19.03 -2.30 10.56
N GLU A 83 19.15 -1.42 11.56
CA GLU A 83 19.19 -1.84 12.97
C GLU A 83 17.86 -2.48 13.41
N ALA A 84 16.72 -1.91 12.97
CA ALA A 84 15.41 -2.49 13.23
C ALA A 84 15.22 -3.86 12.56
N ALA A 85 15.65 -4.01 11.30
CA ALA A 85 15.57 -5.27 10.56
C ALA A 85 16.46 -6.34 11.19
N GLN A 86 17.69 -6.00 11.59
CA GLN A 86 18.58 -6.93 12.30
C GLN A 86 18.01 -7.34 13.66
N ALA A 87 17.36 -6.44 14.38
CA ALA A 87 16.66 -6.79 15.62
C ALA A 87 15.51 -7.76 15.36
N ALA A 88 14.67 -7.49 14.35
CA ALA A 88 13.57 -8.37 13.97
C ALA A 88 14.06 -9.76 13.54
N LEU A 89 15.16 -9.85 12.79
CA LEU A 89 15.76 -11.13 12.38
C LEU A 89 16.23 -11.99 13.56
N ARG A 90 16.62 -11.39 14.69
CA ARG A 90 17.00 -12.13 15.91
C ARG A 90 15.81 -12.81 16.60
N GLU A 91 14.59 -12.36 16.34
CA GLU A 91 13.37 -12.94 16.90
C GLU A 91 12.84 -14.12 16.06
N VAL A 92 13.42 -14.36 14.86
CA VAL A 92 12.94 -15.37 13.90
C VAL A 92 13.30 -16.79 14.29
N ASP A 93 14.19 -16.99 15.27
CA ASP A 93 14.53 -18.34 15.76
C ASP A 93 13.34 -19.05 16.46
N GLU A 94 12.26 -18.32 16.75
CA GLU A 94 11.02 -18.89 17.27
C GLU A 94 10.18 -19.58 16.16
N PRO A 95 9.78 -20.86 16.29
CA PRO A 95 9.09 -21.64 15.24
C PRO A 95 7.75 -21.08 14.72
N ARG A 96 7.23 -20.01 15.33
CA ARG A 96 5.96 -19.37 14.99
C ARG A 96 6.14 -17.95 14.44
N VAL A 97 7.37 -17.48 14.29
CA VAL A 97 7.68 -16.14 13.82
C VAL A 97 8.15 -16.24 12.37
N SER A 98 7.50 -15.48 11.49
CA SER A 98 7.96 -15.30 10.11
C SER A 98 8.33 -13.84 9.93
N PHE A 99 9.56 -13.60 9.47
CA PHE A 99 10.00 -12.27 9.13
C PHE A 99 9.61 -11.93 7.69
N ILE A 100 8.87 -10.84 7.55
CA ILE A 100 8.47 -10.30 6.25
C ILE A 100 9.29 -9.03 6.03
N HIS A 101 10.20 -9.06 5.05
CA HIS A 101 10.97 -7.88 4.72
C HIS A 101 10.05 -6.79 4.15
N ALA A 102 10.26 -5.52 4.55
CA ALA A 102 9.37 -4.42 4.18
C ALA A 102 9.30 -4.15 2.65
N TYR A 103 10.30 -4.59 1.89
CA TYR A 103 10.39 -4.33 0.44
C TYR A 103 11.21 -5.33 -0.38
N ASP A 104 11.95 -6.25 0.25
CA ASP A 104 12.96 -7.10 -0.41
C ASP A 104 12.49 -8.54 -0.32
N HIS A 105 11.38 -8.81 -1.03
CA HIS A 105 10.72 -10.10 -1.02
C HIS A 105 10.04 -10.34 -2.37
N PRO A 106 10.18 -11.53 -2.98
CA PRO A 106 9.60 -11.84 -4.29
C PRO A 106 8.11 -11.50 -4.38
N ASP A 107 7.30 -11.94 -3.41
CA ASP A 107 5.85 -11.71 -3.39
C ASP A 107 5.49 -10.21 -3.38
N ILE A 108 6.32 -9.36 -2.75
CA ILE A 108 6.10 -7.90 -2.74
C ILE A 108 6.33 -7.34 -4.15
N TRP A 109 7.39 -7.76 -4.83
CA TRP A 109 7.69 -7.29 -6.17
C TRP A 109 6.65 -7.78 -7.18
N GLU A 110 6.30 -9.06 -7.11
CA GLU A 110 5.26 -9.68 -7.92
C GLU A 110 3.92 -8.98 -7.73
N GLY A 111 3.51 -8.72 -6.49
CA GLY A 111 2.30 -7.97 -6.18
C GLY A 111 2.25 -6.60 -6.86
N HIS A 112 3.37 -5.86 -6.86
CA HIS A 112 3.47 -4.55 -7.53
C HIS A 112 3.46 -4.63 -9.07
N THR A 113 3.75 -5.78 -9.69
CA THR A 113 3.68 -5.91 -11.17
C THR A 113 2.27 -5.68 -11.71
N SER A 114 1.25 -5.99 -10.91
CA SER A 114 -0.16 -5.81 -11.25
C SER A 114 -0.50 -4.37 -11.65
N LEU A 115 0.18 -3.36 -11.06
CA LEU A 115 0.02 -1.95 -11.45
C LEU A 115 0.33 -1.72 -12.93
N VAL A 116 1.40 -2.35 -13.44
CA VAL A 116 1.78 -2.23 -14.86
C VAL A 116 0.82 -3.00 -15.73
N GLN A 117 0.36 -4.17 -15.28
CA GLN A 117 -0.66 -4.94 -15.97
C GLN A 117 -1.93 -4.11 -16.16
N GLU A 118 -2.42 -3.45 -15.10
CA GLU A 118 -3.58 -2.56 -15.17
C GLU A 118 -3.34 -1.40 -16.14
N LEU A 119 -2.19 -0.71 -16.04
CA LEU A 119 -1.84 0.40 -16.95
C LEU A 119 -1.86 0.00 -18.42
N VAL A 120 -1.35 -1.19 -18.75
CA VAL A 120 -1.31 -1.71 -20.12
C VAL A 120 -2.71 -1.93 -20.70
N TYR A 121 -3.68 -2.33 -19.86
CA TYR A 121 -5.04 -2.63 -20.30
C TYR A 121 -6.00 -1.45 -20.19
N SER A 122 -5.76 -0.51 -19.28
CA SER A 122 -6.69 0.59 -19.00
C SER A 122 -6.35 1.90 -19.71
N SER A 123 -5.12 2.08 -20.17
CA SER A 123 -4.60 3.40 -20.56
C SER A 123 -3.71 3.35 -21.82
N PRO A 124 -3.64 4.44 -22.62
CA PRO A 124 -2.62 4.58 -23.65
C PRO A 124 -1.21 4.52 -23.08
N LYS A 125 -0.22 4.18 -23.92
CA LYS A 125 1.18 4.12 -23.53
C LYS A 125 1.64 5.49 -22.99
N PRO A 126 2.09 5.58 -21.73
CA PRO A 126 2.58 6.83 -21.17
C PRO A 126 3.97 7.17 -21.73
N SER A 127 4.25 8.46 -21.87
CA SER A 127 5.60 8.94 -22.22
C SER A 127 6.59 8.87 -21.05
N CYS A 128 6.08 8.82 -19.81
CA CYS A 128 6.88 8.74 -18.59
C CYS A 128 6.09 8.08 -17.46
N ILE A 129 6.76 7.34 -16.59
CA ILE A 129 6.21 6.83 -15.34
C ILE A 129 7.01 7.46 -14.19
N ILE A 130 6.30 8.18 -13.31
CA ILE A 130 6.87 8.78 -12.09
C ILE A 130 6.39 7.93 -10.91
N THR A 131 7.32 7.50 -10.06
CA THR A 131 7.00 6.66 -8.90
C THR A 131 7.86 7.02 -7.70
N ALA A 132 7.35 6.74 -6.50
CA ALA A 132 8.10 6.90 -5.25
C ALA A 132 9.13 5.78 -5.09
N VAL A 133 10.30 6.11 -4.53
CA VAL A 133 11.38 5.15 -4.28
C VAL A 133 11.86 5.29 -2.85
N GLY A 134 11.53 4.31 -2.01
CA GLY A 134 12.15 4.08 -0.71
C GLY A 134 13.15 2.93 -0.80
N GLY A 135 12.83 1.80 -0.18
CA GLY A 135 13.64 0.56 -0.30
C GLY A 135 13.59 -0.13 -1.68
N GLY A 136 12.83 0.41 -2.64
CA GLY A 136 12.85 -0.04 -4.04
C GLY A 136 11.81 -1.08 -4.43
N GLY A 137 11.09 -1.73 -3.49
CA GLY A 137 10.14 -2.80 -3.80
C GLY A 137 9.07 -2.43 -4.85
N LEU A 138 8.52 -1.22 -4.78
CA LEU A 138 7.57 -0.70 -5.78
C LEU A 138 8.23 -0.53 -7.16
N LEU A 139 9.40 0.11 -7.23
CA LEU A 139 10.12 0.31 -8.49
C LEU A 139 10.54 -1.04 -9.11
N THR A 140 11.00 -2.00 -8.30
CA THR A 140 11.33 -3.35 -8.74
C THR A 140 10.12 -4.02 -9.40
N GLY A 141 8.95 -3.98 -8.75
CA GLY A 141 7.73 -4.52 -9.34
C GLY A 141 7.29 -3.81 -10.61
N ILE A 142 7.43 -2.48 -10.69
CA ILE A 142 7.18 -1.72 -11.93
C ILE A 142 8.12 -2.19 -13.05
N LEU A 143 9.42 -2.32 -12.78
CA LEU A 143 10.40 -2.75 -13.79
C LEU A 143 10.15 -4.20 -14.25
N MET A 144 9.80 -5.09 -13.32
CA MET A 144 9.40 -6.47 -13.64
C MET A 144 8.14 -6.50 -14.51
N GLY A 145 7.10 -5.77 -14.12
CA GLY A 145 5.87 -5.65 -14.89
C GLY A 145 6.09 -5.03 -16.27
N LEU A 146 6.97 -4.04 -16.41
CA LEU A 146 7.34 -3.47 -17.71
C LEU A 146 8.09 -4.46 -18.59
N LYS A 147 8.96 -5.29 -18.00
CA LYS A 147 9.66 -6.36 -18.74
C LYS A 147 8.67 -7.39 -19.27
N GLU A 148 7.64 -7.73 -18.49
CA GLU A 148 6.66 -8.75 -18.83
C GLU A 148 5.55 -8.24 -19.77
N TYR A 149 4.99 -7.06 -19.47
CA TYR A 149 3.82 -6.50 -20.14
C TYR A 149 4.11 -5.28 -21.00
N GLY A 150 5.26 -4.62 -20.84
CA GLY A 150 5.56 -3.35 -21.50
C GLY A 150 5.62 -3.42 -23.03
N ASN A 151 5.91 -4.59 -23.61
CA ASN A 151 5.84 -4.81 -25.06
C ASN A 151 4.39 -4.85 -25.59
N LYS A 152 3.40 -5.01 -24.71
CA LYS A 152 1.97 -4.96 -25.04
C LYS A 152 1.41 -3.54 -24.98
N LEU A 153 2.20 -2.56 -24.48
CA LEU A 153 1.95 -1.14 -24.70
C LEU A 153 2.14 -0.87 -26.20
N ARG A 154 1.07 -1.05 -26.98
CA ARG A 154 1.05 -1.00 -28.46
C ARG A 154 2.04 0.02 -29.06
N PRO A 155 2.72 -0.32 -30.17
CA PRO A 155 3.25 0.69 -31.08
C PRO A 155 2.07 1.56 -31.55
N GLU A 156 2.23 2.89 -31.53
CA GLU A 156 1.36 3.76 -32.32
C GLU A 156 1.43 3.28 -33.76
N SER A 157 0.29 2.87 -34.30
CA SER A 157 0.11 2.72 -35.74
C SER A 157 0.45 4.04 -36.40
N GLU A 158 1.50 4.03 -37.22
CA GLU A 158 1.59 4.48 -38.63
C GLU A 158 0.38 5.18 -39.32
N GLU A 159 -0.48 5.93 -38.63
CA GLU A 159 -1.73 6.51 -39.19
C GLU A 159 -1.92 8.02 -38.90
N ARG A 160 -0.85 8.81 -39.01
CA ARG A 160 -0.97 10.23 -39.41
C ARG A 160 0.03 10.59 -40.51
N ARG A 161 0.01 9.80 -41.59
CA ARG A 161 0.36 10.26 -42.93
C ARG A 161 -0.90 10.30 -43.76
N ILE A 162 -1.63 11.42 -43.71
CA ILE A 162 -2.24 12.08 -44.88
C ILE A 162 -2.25 13.58 -44.58
#